data_AF-A0A3B3ZEE8-F1
#
_entry.id   AF-A0A3B3ZEE8-F1
#
_cell.length_a   1.000
_cell.length_b   1.000
_cell.length_c   1.000
_cell.angle_alpha   90.00
_cell.angle_beta   90.00
_cell.angle_gamma   90.00
#
_symmetry.space_group_name_H-M   'P 1'
#
loop_
_entity.id
_entity.type
_entity.pdbx_description
1 polymer ?
#
loop_
_entity_poly.entity_id
_entity_poly.type
_entity_poly.pdbx_seq_one_letter_code
_entity_poly.pdbx_strand_id
1 'polypeptide(L)'
;EWKAGVKIVEILTFRRANRNAGEGRITRNVLGPALTFRVGHNPKNISTADLVEVAGKGSLTQIPVVKETRVESGQFLLLSLLCMLFILVALAVSGTFFCVRQRSHLHMKEKLASLGTDTSTDATATYQELCRQRMAIRTSERVERPETLRHHSRLNSVSSQFSDGPAASPSTRSSTSSWCEEPVPSNMDISTGHMILSYMEDHLKNKNRLEREWEALCSYQAEPSTCNVGHVEGNGKKNRPDAVVAYDHSRITLKAENNHGNSDYINASPIMDHDPRNPTYIASQGPLPSTVADFWQMVWESGCVVIVMLTPLSENGVKQCHHYWPDEGSDVYHIYEVNLVSEHIWCDDFLVRSFYLKNLQTNETRTVTQFHYLSWSDRGIPTSARTLLDFRRKVNKCYRGRSCPIIVHCSDGAGRTGTYILIDMVLNKMAKGAKEIDIAATLEHLRDQRAGMVQTKEQFEFALTAVAEEVNAILKALPQ
;
A
#
# COMPACT_ATOMS: atom_id res chain seq x y z
N GLU A 1 41.56 26.81 28.69
CA GLU A 1 40.55 25.78 28.35
C GLU A 1 40.77 24.98 27.04
N TRP A 2 41.85 25.15 26.28
CA TRP A 2 42.02 24.52 24.94
C TRP A 2 42.11 22.98 24.85
N LYS A 3 42.11 22.24 25.97
CA LYS A 3 42.12 20.76 25.97
C LYS A 3 40.74 20.11 26.11
N ALA A 4 39.69 20.87 26.47
CA ALA A 4 38.33 20.33 26.60
C ALA A 4 37.59 20.23 25.24
N GLY A 5 37.80 21.21 24.36
CA GLY A 5 37.12 21.25 23.05
C GLY A 5 37.49 20.10 22.12
N VAL A 6 38.76 19.68 22.07
CA VAL A 6 39.23 18.59 21.20
C VAL A 6 38.55 17.26 21.54
N LYS A 7 38.39 16.94 22.84
CA LYS A 7 37.73 15.71 23.30
C LYS A 7 36.25 15.63 22.93
N ILE A 8 35.55 16.77 22.91
CA ILE A 8 34.13 16.81 22.50
C ILE A 8 34.01 16.55 20.99
N VAL A 9 34.93 17.06 20.18
CA VAL A 9 34.95 16.84 18.72
C VAL A 9 35.28 15.37 18.38
N GLU A 10 36.23 14.74 19.08
CA GLU A 10 36.52 13.30 18.92
C GLU A 10 35.32 12.41 19.27
N ILE A 11 34.61 12.70 20.38
CA ILE A 11 33.43 11.91 20.79
C ILE A 11 32.28 12.05 19.78
N LEU A 12 32.10 13.25 19.21
CA LEU A 12 31.06 13.51 18.21
C LEU A 12 31.39 12.89 16.84
N THR A 13 32.66 12.87 16.41
CA THR A 13 33.06 12.20 15.16
C THR A 13 33.00 10.68 15.30
N PHE A 14 33.44 10.10 16.42
CA PHE A 14 33.36 8.65 16.66
C PHE A 14 31.90 8.15 16.69
N ARG A 15 30.97 8.91 17.33
CA ARG A 15 29.54 8.57 17.33
C ARG A 15 28.85 8.75 15.96
N ARG A 16 29.42 9.53 15.04
CA ARG A 16 28.89 9.70 13.67
C ARG A 16 29.44 8.66 12.70
N ALA A 17 30.67 8.19 12.90
CA ALA A 17 31.28 7.13 12.11
C ALA A 17 30.60 5.75 12.33
N ASN A 18 30.34 5.37 13.59
CA ASN A 18 29.74 4.08 13.93
C ASN A 18 28.23 3.95 13.65
N ARG A 19 27.58 4.97 13.05
CA ARG A 19 26.16 4.88 12.65
C ARG A 19 25.97 4.54 11.16
N ASN A 20 27.02 4.64 10.34
CA ASN A 20 27.01 4.27 8.92
C ASN A 20 28.14 3.26 8.63
N ALA A 21 27.91 2.00 9.01
CA ALA A 21 28.78 0.88 8.64
C ALA A 21 27.92 -0.30 8.17
N GLY A 22 27.58 -0.27 6.87
CA GLY A 22 26.69 -1.22 6.21
C GLY A 22 26.88 -1.18 4.69
N GLU A 23 28.04 -1.68 4.25
CA GLU A 23 28.40 -2.00 2.86
C GLU A 23 28.57 -0.85 1.84
N GLY A 24 29.48 -1.05 0.85
CA GLY A 24 29.58 -0.19 -0.35
C GLY A 24 30.83 0.70 -0.48
N ARG A 25 31.94 0.11 -0.98
CA ARG A 25 33.19 0.76 -1.45
C ARG A 25 33.06 2.22 -2.00
N ILE A 26 33.88 3.15 -1.49
CA ILE A 26 34.50 4.21 -2.31
C ILE A 26 36.00 4.36 -1.94
N THR A 27 36.81 4.66 -2.95
CA THR A 27 38.28 4.68 -2.98
C THR A 27 38.94 5.83 -2.21
N ARG A 28 40.16 5.59 -1.69
CA ARG A 28 41.06 6.61 -1.13
C ARG A 28 41.91 7.26 -2.23
N ASN A 29 42.16 8.57 -2.10
CA ASN A 29 43.29 9.36 -2.66
C ASN A 29 43.12 10.84 -2.23
N VAL A 30 44.12 11.70 -1.91
CA VAL A 30 45.42 11.59 -1.19
C VAL A 30 45.67 12.97 -0.50
N LEU A 31 46.80 13.15 0.19
CA LEU A 31 47.56 14.41 0.38
C LEU A 31 47.06 15.50 1.37
N GLY A 32 47.80 15.64 2.48
CA GLY A 32 48.21 16.96 3.01
C GLY A 32 47.48 17.49 4.27
N PRO A 33 48.20 17.87 5.35
CA PRO A 33 47.62 18.52 6.53
C PRO A 33 47.78 20.05 6.48
N ALA A 34 46.85 20.76 5.84
CA ALA A 34 46.74 22.22 5.95
C ALA A 34 45.30 22.70 5.68
N LEU A 35 44.61 23.18 6.72
CA LEU A 35 43.31 23.87 6.60
C LEU A 35 43.53 25.38 6.75
N THR A 36 43.58 26.09 5.63
CA THR A 36 43.60 27.56 5.58
C THR A 36 42.19 28.10 5.34
N PHE A 37 41.68 28.89 6.30
CA PHE A 37 40.40 29.57 6.15
C PHE A 37 40.58 30.95 5.49
N ARG A 38 39.79 31.23 4.46
CA ARG A 38 39.73 32.54 3.79
C ARG A 38 38.52 33.31 4.31
N VAL A 39 38.73 34.49 4.90
CA VAL A 39 37.65 35.37 5.37
C VAL A 39 37.25 36.34 4.26
N GLY A 40 35.95 36.42 3.97
CA GLY A 40 35.38 37.39 3.01
C GLY A 40 35.24 38.80 3.60
N HIS A 41 35.22 39.82 2.74
CA HIS A 41 35.10 41.22 3.15
C HIS A 41 33.75 41.53 3.84
N ASN A 42 33.79 42.30 4.93
CA ASN A 42 32.61 42.79 5.66
C ASN A 42 32.42 44.31 5.39
N PRO A 43 31.34 44.76 4.74
CA PRO A 43 31.21 46.12 4.21
C PRO A 43 30.79 47.19 5.24
N LYS A 44 31.12 47.03 6.54
CA LYS A 44 30.68 47.95 7.61
C LYS A 44 31.77 48.60 8.48
N ASN A 45 33.06 48.31 8.26
CA ASN A 45 34.20 48.99 8.92
C ASN A 45 34.06 49.16 10.46
N ILE A 46 33.50 48.17 11.17
CA ILE A 46 33.45 48.18 12.64
C ILE A 46 34.74 47.56 13.18
N SER A 47 35.42 48.28 14.06
CA SER A 47 36.68 47.86 14.68
C SER A 47 36.41 46.90 15.85
N THR A 48 37.35 45.99 16.13
CA THR A 48 37.28 45.11 17.31
C THR A 48 37.38 45.86 18.64
N ALA A 49 37.77 47.14 18.64
CA ALA A 49 37.73 48.00 19.82
C ALA A 49 36.29 48.37 20.24
N ASP A 50 35.39 48.62 19.28
CA ASP A 50 34.05 49.16 19.54
C ASP A 50 33.12 48.13 20.21
N LEU A 51 33.45 46.83 20.08
CA LEU A 51 32.72 45.72 20.72
C LEU A 51 33.02 45.56 22.22
N VAL A 52 34.10 46.17 22.73
CA VAL A 52 34.52 46.01 24.13
C VAL A 52 33.80 47.01 25.05
N GLU A 53 33.42 48.19 24.56
CA GLU A 53 32.81 49.24 25.37
C GLU A 53 31.31 49.00 25.65
N VAL A 54 30.61 48.26 24.78
CA VAL A 54 29.17 47.94 24.93
C VAL A 54 28.90 46.82 25.95
N ALA A 55 29.89 45.97 26.25
CA ALA A 55 29.76 44.88 27.22
C ALA A 55 29.91 45.31 28.70
N GLY A 56 30.24 46.59 28.94
CA GLY A 56 30.66 47.12 30.25
C GLY A 56 29.57 47.74 31.13
N LYS A 57 28.31 47.30 31.08
CA LYS A 57 27.23 47.73 32.01
C LYS A 57 26.01 46.80 31.96
N GLY A 58 25.82 45.96 32.99
CA GLY A 58 24.60 45.15 33.14
C GLY A 58 24.75 44.03 34.18
N SER A 59 24.08 44.17 35.32
CA SER A 59 24.09 43.18 36.40
C SER A 59 23.31 41.91 36.03
N LEU A 60 23.93 40.73 36.17
CA LEU A 60 23.22 39.45 36.23
C LEU A 60 23.77 38.59 37.37
N THR A 61 22.95 38.45 38.41
CA THR A 61 23.20 37.64 39.60
C THR A 61 22.93 36.15 39.37
N GLN A 62 23.78 35.31 39.97
CA GLN A 62 23.52 33.91 40.34
C GLN A 62 23.17 32.91 39.21
N ILE A 63 24.17 32.14 38.77
CA ILE A 63 23.98 30.77 38.28
C ILE A 63 24.75 29.84 39.23
N PRO A 64 24.12 28.85 39.89
CA PRO A 64 24.80 28.00 40.85
C PRO A 64 25.73 27.01 40.17
N VAL A 65 27.02 27.04 40.53
CA VAL A 65 28.00 26.03 40.11
C VAL A 65 27.64 24.69 40.75
N VAL A 66 27.25 23.71 39.93
CA VAL A 66 27.03 22.33 40.37
C VAL A 66 28.35 21.77 40.90
N LYS A 67 28.39 21.47 42.21
CA LYS A 67 29.54 20.80 42.82
C LYS A 67 29.67 19.40 42.24
N GLU A 68 30.87 19.09 41.75
CA GLU A 68 31.23 17.78 41.24
C GLU A 68 31.15 16.75 42.38
N THR A 69 30.06 15.97 42.43
CA THR A 69 29.90 14.90 43.41
C THR A 69 30.83 13.75 43.05
N ARG A 70 31.94 13.64 43.80
CA ARG A 70 32.90 12.53 43.72
C ARG A 70 32.24 11.22 44.13
N VAL A 71 31.63 10.53 43.17
CA VAL A 71 31.02 9.20 43.34
C VAL A 71 32.07 8.23 43.89
N GLU A 72 31.76 7.55 44.98
CA GLU A 72 32.67 6.62 45.63
C GLU A 72 32.91 5.38 44.76
N SER A 73 34.17 4.93 44.69
CA SER A 73 34.63 3.84 43.82
C SER A 73 33.78 2.56 43.90
N GLY A 74 33.24 2.25 45.08
CA GLY A 74 32.37 1.09 45.31
C GLY A 74 31.04 1.13 44.54
N GLN A 75 30.46 2.31 44.30
CA GLN A 75 29.19 2.44 43.57
C GLN A 75 29.36 2.14 42.07
N PHE A 76 30.53 2.48 41.50
CA PHE A 76 30.84 2.18 40.10
C PHE A 76 31.09 0.67 39.87
N LEU A 77 31.74 0.01 40.83
CA LEU A 77 31.88 -1.45 40.85
C LEU A 77 30.53 -2.15 40.97
N LEU A 78 29.66 -1.72 41.89
CA LEU A 78 28.32 -2.28 42.06
C LEU A 78 27.49 -2.17 40.78
N LEU A 79 27.48 -0.99 40.14
CA LEU A 79 26.76 -0.77 38.88
C LEU A 79 27.32 -1.64 37.74
N SER A 80 28.64 -1.81 37.68
CA SER A 80 29.30 -2.66 36.68
C SER A 80 28.90 -4.13 36.84
N LEU A 81 28.85 -4.62 38.08
CA LEU A 81 28.42 -5.99 38.40
C LEU A 81 26.93 -6.21 38.06
N LEU A 82 26.06 -5.24 38.35
CA LEU A 82 24.64 -5.29 37.99
C LEU A 82 24.43 -5.32 36.47
N CYS A 83 25.17 -4.52 35.70
CA CYS A 83 25.14 -4.57 34.23
C CYS A 83 25.58 -5.94 33.69
N MET A 84 26.66 -6.52 34.22
CA MET A 84 27.13 -7.85 33.80
C MET A 84 26.11 -8.95 34.14
N LEU A 85 25.46 -8.89 35.30
CA LEU A 85 24.39 -9.80 35.67
C LEU A 85 23.19 -9.69 34.70
N PHE A 86 22.80 -8.47 34.34
CA PHE A 86 21.69 -8.23 33.41
C PHE A 86 21.98 -8.78 32.00
N ILE A 87 23.22 -8.63 31.53
CA ILE A 87 23.67 -9.22 30.24
C ILE A 87 23.62 -10.75 30.30
N LEU A 88 24.07 -11.38 31.39
CA LEU A 88 24.01 -12.83 31.56
C LEU A 88 22.56 -13.36 31.56
N VAL A 89 21.64 -12.66 32.24
CA VAL A 89 20.21 -13.00 32.22
C VAL A 89 19.62 -12.85 30.81
N ALA A 90 19.93 -11.76 30.09
CA ALA A 90 19.46 -11.56 28.73
C ALA A 90 19.96 -12.64 27.75
N LEU A 91 21.22 -13.07 27.89
CA LEU A 91 21.78 -14.19 27.12
C LEU A 91 21.11 -15.52 27.46
N ALA A 92 20.83 -15.80 28.74
CA ALA A 92 20.12 -17.02 29.16
C ALA A 92 18.67 -17.08 28.65
N VAL A 93 17.94 -15.94 28.68
CA VAL A 93 16.59 -15.83 28.11
C VAL A 93 16.62 -15.99 26.59
N SER A 94 17.59 -15.39 25.90
CA SER A 94 17.75 -15.54 24.45
C SER A 94 18.08 -16.98 24.05
N GLY A 95 18.97 -17.65 24.81
CA GLY A 95 19.33 -19.05 24.61
C GLY A 95 18.17 -20.00 24.85
N THR A 96 17.37 -19.80 25.90
CA THR A 96 16.18 -20.63 26.16
C THR A 96 15.11 -20.43 25.08
N PHE A 97 14.87 -19.19 24.63
CA PHE A 97 13.96 -18.93 23.51
C PHE A 97 14.42 -19.60 22.21
N PHE A 98 15.72 -19.54 21.89
CA PHE A 98 16.30 -20.23 20.74
C PHE A 98 16.13 -21.76 20.83
N CYS A 99 16.44 -22.37 21.99
CA CYS A 99 16.25 -23.80 22.21
C CYS A 99 14.78 -24.25 22.11
N VAL A 100 13.83 -23.45 22.62
CA VAL A 100 12.39 -23.72 22.49
C VAL A 100 11.94 -23.62 21.04
N ARG A 101 12.36 -22.58 20.31
CA ARG A 101 12.06 -22.41 18.87
C ARG A 101 12.67 -23.51 18.01
N GLN A 102 13.86 -24.00 18.35
CA GLN A 102 14.49 -25.11 17.64
C GLN A 102 13.80 -26.45 17.94
N ARG A 103 13.37 -26.70 19.19
CA ARG A 103 12.53 -27.85 19.54
C ARG A 103 11.17 -27.83 18.84
N SER A 104 10.48 -26.68 18.80
CA SER A 104 9.18 -26.59 18.12
C SER A 104 9.32 -26.79 16.60
N HIS A 105 10.39 -26.28 15.99
CA HIS A 105 10.69 -26.51 14.57
C HIS A 105 11.03 -27.98 14.26
N LEU A 106 11.75 -28.68 15.13
CA LEU A 106 12.00 -30.12 15.01
C LEU A 106 10.69 -30.93 15.14
N HIS A 107 9.86 -30.62 16.14
CA HIS A 107 8.55 -31.26 16.33
C HIS A 107 7.57 -30.99 15.18
N MET A 108 7.62 -29.81 14.54
CA MET A 108 6.86 -29.54 13.32
C MET A 108 7.38 -30.33 12.12
N LYS A 109 8.71 -30.52 11.97
CA LYS A 109 9.26 -31.42 10.95
C LYS A 109 8.87 -32.88 11.17
N GLU A 110 8.81 -33.32 12.41
CA GLU A 110 8.38 -34.68 12.78
C GLU A 110 6.89 -34.90 12.48
N LYS A 111 6.02 -33.91 12.77
CA LYS A 111 4.61 -33.92 12.36
C LYS A 111 4.39 -33.90 10.84
N LEU A 112 5.22 -33.13 10.12
CA LEU A 112 5.19 -33.12 8.65
C LEU A 112 5.67 -34.45 8.05
N ALA A 113 6.65 -35.11 8.67
CA ALA A 113 7.09 -36.44 8.27
C ALA A 113 6.01 -37.50 8.51
N SER A 114 5.28 -37.45 9.64
CA SER A 114 4.16 -38.38 9.90
C SER A 114 2.96 -38.17 8.96
N LEU A 115 2.75 -36.95 8.45
CA LEU A 115 1.72 -36.70 7.42
C LEU A 115 2.13 -37.23 6.02
N GLY A 116 3.41 -37.53 5.80
CA GLY A 116 3.91 -38.05 4.53
C GLY A 116 3.75 -39.56 4.34
N THR A 117 3.34 -40.30 5.37
CA THR A 117 3.28 -41.78 5.35
C THR A 117 1.87 -42.37 5.27
N ASP A 118 0.82 -41.60 5.59
CA ASP A 118 -0.57 -42.08 5.58
C ASP A 118 -1.26 -41.84 4.23
N THR A 119 -0.78 -42.52 3.18
CA THR A 119 -1.57 -42.70 1.94
C THR A 119 -2.62 -43.80 2.13
N SER A 120 -3.60 -43.59 3.03
CA SER A 120 -4.75 -44.48 3.17
C SER A 120 -5.92 -44.01 2.30
N THR A 121 -6.55 -44.97 1.61
CA THR A 121 -7.65 -44.74 0.67
C THR A 121 -8.98 -44.34 1.33
N ASP A 122 -9.04 -44.27 2.66
CA ASP A 122 -10.26 -44.04 3.44
C ASP A 122 -10.75 -42.59 3.43
N ALA A 123 -9.85 -41.61 3.37
CA ALA A 123 -10.23 -40.19 3.41
C ALA A 123 -11.11 -39.80 2.20
N THR A 124 -10.77 -40.32 1.02
CA THR A 124 -11.51 -40.09 -0.22
C THR A 124 -12.88 -40.79 -0.22
N ALA A 125 -12.94 -42.01 0.32
CA ALA A 125 -14.19 -42.76 0.45
C ALA A 125 -15.16 -42.08 1.44
N THR A 126 -14.65 -41.63 2.58
CA THR A 126 -15.42 -40.92 3.62
C THR A 126 -16.00 -39.61 3.07
N TYR A 127 -15.23 -38.86 2.29
CA TYR A 127 -15.70 -37.64 1.62
C TYR A 127 -16.82 -37.93 0.60
N GLN A 128 -16.68 -38.98 -0.22
CA GLN A 128 -17.69 -39.36 -1.21
C GLN A 128 -19.02 -39.78 -0.57
N GLU A 129 -18.97 -40.49 0.56
CA GLU A 129 -20.18 -40.91 1.28
C GLU A 129 -20.90 -39.72 1.94
N LEU A 130 -20.17 -38.77 2.53
CA LEU A 130 -20.74 -37.51 3.04
C LEU A 130 -21.41 -36.68 1.93
N CYS A 131 -20.81 -36.62 0.74
CA CYS A 131 -21.44 -36.01 -0.43
C CYS A 131 -22.73 -36.72 -0.85
N ARG A 132 -22.76 -38.06 -0.76
CA ARG A 132 -23.93 -38.90 -1.13
C ARG A 132 -25.10 -38.67 -0.18
N GLN A 133 -24.85 -38.68 1.13
CA GLN A 133 -25.86 -38.42 2.16
C GLN A 133 -26.48 -37.01 2.04
N ARG A 134 -25.66 -36.00 1.73
CA ARG A 134 -26.12 -34.61 1.58
C ARG A 134 -27.03 -34.39 0.37
N MET A 135 -26.90 -35.20 -0.67
CA MET A 135 -27.79 -35.18 -1.84
C MET A 135 -29.13 -35.88 -1.57
N ALA A 136 -29.13 -36.98 -0.80
CA ALA A 136 -30.35 -37.70 -0.44
C ALA A 136 -31.35 -36.85 0.35
N ILE A 137 -30.85 -36.00 1.26
CA ILE A 137 -31.67 -35.09 2.10
C ILE A 137 -32.44 -34.08 1.24
N ARG A 138 -31.80 -33.53 0.19
CA ARG A 138 -32.42 -32.52 -0.70
C ARG A 138 -33.55 -33.08 -1.58
N THR A 139 -33.60 -34.39 -1.80
CA THR A 139 -34.72 -35.02 -2.53
C THR A 139 -35.99 -35.16 -1.68
N SER A 140 -35.87 -35.19 -0.34
CA SER A 140 -37.02 -35.33 0.57
C SER A 140 -37.80 -34.04 0.74
N GLU A 141 -37.12 -32.87 0.82
CA GLU A 141 -37.77 -31.57 1.07
C GLU A 141 -38.62 -31.05 -0.11
N ARG A 142 -38.63 -31.73 -1.26
CA ARG A 142 -39.30 -31.25 -2.48
C ARG A 142 -40.70 -31.82 -2.73
N VAL A 143 -41.23 -32.63 -1.80
CA VAL A 143 -42.50 -33.38 -1.99
C VAL A 143 -43.71 -32.75 -1.28
N GLU A 144 -43.52 -31.86 -0.31
CA GLU A 144 -44.63 -31.29 0.48
C GLU A 144 -44.81 -29.76 0.35
N ARG A 145 -45.59 -29.31 -0.64
CA ARG A 145 -46.62 -28.27 -0.45
C ARG A 145 -47.58 -28.15 -1.66
N PRO A 146 -48.89 -27.84 -1.47
CA PRO A 146 -49.87 -27.85 -2.55
C PRO A 146 -49.94 -26.53 -3.34
N GLU A 147 -50.35 -26.61 -4.61
CA GLU A 147 -50.60 -25.47 -5.49
C GLU A 147 -52.02 -24.88 -5.31
N THR A 148 -52.16 -23.55 -5.40
CA THR A 148 -53.38 -22.89 -5.88
C THR A 148 -53.09 -21.59 -6.66
N LEU A 149 -53.44 -21.59 -7.96
CA LEU A 149 -54.19 -20.56 -8.72
C LEU A 149 -53.97 -19.05 -8.35
N ARG A 150 -53.63 -18.10 -9.25
CA ARG A 150 -54.09 -17.80 -10.63
C ARG A 150 -53.20 -16.70 -11.28
N HIS A 151 -52.89 -16.74 -12.60
CA HIS A 151 -53.43 -15.87 -13.70
C HIS A 151 -53.34 -14.33 -13.48
N HIS A 152 -52.96 -13.44 -14.41
CA HIS A 152 -52.60 -13.43 -15.85
C HIS A 152 -51.43 -12.39 -16.02
N SER A 153 -50.64 -12.26 -17.10
CA SER A 153 -51.02 -12.07 -18.51
C SER A 153 -49.87 -12.36 -19.50
N ARG A 154 -50.22 -12.82 -20.70
CA ARG A 154 -49.34 -12.90 -21.87
C ARG A 154 -49.60 -11.68 -22.76
N LEU A 155 -48.62 -11.28 -23.58
CA LEU A 155 -48.80 -11.06 -25.04
C LEU A 155 -47.44 -10.94 -25.76
N ASN A 156 -47.28 -11.80 -26.78
CA ASN A 156 -46.43 -11.82 -27.98
C ASN A 156 -45.35 -10.72 -28.13
N SER A 157 -44.07 -10.96 -28.43
CA SER A 157 -43.40 -11.90 -29.36
C SER A 157 -43.66 -11.66 -30.87
N VAL A 158 -42.61 -11.23 -31.58
CA VAL A 158 -42.39 -11.53 -33.00
C VAL A 158 -40.91 -11.86 -33.18
N SER A 159 -40.63 -12.94 -33.90
CA SER A 159 -39.30 -13.49 -34.11
C SER A 159 -38.86 -13.22 -35.55
N SER A 160 -37.56 -12.98 -35.76
CA SER A 160 -36.90 -13.32 -37.01
C SER A 160 -35.92 -14.46 -36.74
N GLN A 161 -36.01 -15.52 -37.54
CA GLN A 161 -35.17 -16.70 -37.43
C GLN A 161 -33.99 -16.58 -38.39
N PHE A 162 -32.78 -16.79 -37.88
CA PHE A 162 -31.78 -17.60 -38.58
C PHE A 162 -31.16 -18.53 -37.54
N SER A 163 -31.12 -19.83 -37.85
CA SER A 163 -30.65 -20.87 -36.95
C SER A 163 -29.15 -21.09 -37.11
N ASP A 164 -28.45 -21.35 -36.00
CA ASP A 164 -27.62 -22.56 -35.86
C ASP A 164 -27.15 -22.77 -34.41
N GLY A 165 -27.31 -24.00 -33.89
CA GLY A 165 -26.67 -24.50 -32.67
C GLY A 165 -27.29 -24.12 -31.31
N PRO A 166 -27.48 -25.08 -30.37
CA PRO A 166 -27.94 -24.78 -29.01
C PRO A 166 -26.79 -24.26 -28.12
N ALA A 167 -26.63 -22.94 -28.07
CA ALA A 167 -25.76 -22.31 -27.07
C ALA A 167 -26.37 -22.47 -25.67
N ALA A 168 -25.77 -23.33 -24.83
CA ALA A 168 -26.16 -23.47 -23.44
C ALA A 168 -25.96 -22.14 -22.69
N SER A 169 -27.03 -21.60 -22.11
CA SER A 169 -26.94 -20.39 -21.29
C SER A 169 -26.06 -20.68 -20.06
N PRO A 170 -24.99 -19.90 -19.79
CA PRO A 170 -24.17 -20.12 -18.61
C PRO A 170 -25.00 -19.85 -17.36
N SER A 171 -25.27 -20.91 -16.61
CA SER A 171 -26.07 -20.88 -15.39
C SER A 171 -25.48 -19.95 -14.34
N THR A 172 -26.28 -19.01 -13.86
CA THR A 172 -25.94 -18.05 -12.80
C THR A 172 -25.81 -18.71 -11.41
N ARG A 173 -24.82 -19.61 -11.26
CA ARG A 173 -24.34 -20.13 -9.96
C ARG A 173 -23.11 -21.04 -10.14
N SER A 174 -21.93 -20.45 -10.08
CA SER A 174 -20.67 -21.17 -9.84
C SER A 174 -19.73 -20.30 -9.02
N SER A 175 -19.90 -20.36 -7.70
CA SER A 175 -18.90 -19.86 -6.76
C SER A 175 -17.69 -20.81 -6.76
N THR A 176 -16.50 -20.25 -6.52
CA THR A 176 -15.16 -20.90 -6.48
C THR A 176 -14.51 -21.26 -7.83
N SER A 177 -13.30 -20.70 -8.00
CA SER A 177 -12.20 -21.12 -8.88
C SER A 177 -12.50 -21.61 -10.31
N SER A 178 -12.51 -20.66 -11.26
CA SER A 178 -11.84 -20.86 -12.54
C SER A 178 -11.31 -19.52 -13.05
N TRP A 179 -10.02 -19.26 -12.79
CA TRP A 179 -9.34 -18.10 -13.35
C TRP A 179 -8.85 -18.48 -14.74
N CYS A 180 -9.41 -17.90 -15.82
CA CYS A 180 -8.82 -18.07 -17.14
C CYS A 180 -7.40 -17.52 -17.14
N GLU A 181 -6.41 -18.36 -17.42
CA GLU A 181 -5.01 -17.94 -17.53
C GLU A 181 -4.74 -17.15 -18.80
N GLU A 182 -5.58 -17.28 -19.83
CA GLU A 182 -5.46 -16.59 -21.12
C GLU A 182 -5.21 -15.07 -20.98
N PRO A 183 -4.32 -14.48 -21.79
CA PRO A 183 -4.13 -13.03 -21.82
C PRO A 183 -5.42 -12.34 -22.26
N VAL A 184 -5.73 -11.18 -21.64
CA VAL A 184 -6.74 -10.30 -22.22
C VAL A 184 -6.17 -9.77 -23.55
N PRO A 185 -6.84 -9.96 -24.70
CA PRO A 185 -6.31 -9.51 -25.98
C PRO A 185 -6.16 -7.99 -25.97
N SER A 186 -4.93 -7.52 -26.16
CA SER A 186 -4.63 -6.11 -26.30
C SER A 186 -4.97 -5.64 -27.71
N ASN A 187 -5.76 -4.57 -27.85
CA ASN A 187 -6.00 -3.90 -29.15
C ASN A 187 -4.79 -3.05 -29.61
N MET A 188 -3.60 -3.32 -29.09
CA MET A 188 -2.36 -2.63 -29.43
C MET A 188 -1.71 -3.34 -30.62
N ASP A 189 -1.49 -2.61 -31.71
CA ASP A 189 -0.72 -3.11 -32.84
C ASP A 189 0.79 -3.16 -32.54
N ILE A 190 1.50 -4.05 -33.24
CA ILE A 190 2.93 -4.31 -33.02
C ILE A 190 3.78 -3.04 -33.20
N SER A 191 3.47 -2.20 -34.19
CA SER A 191 4.17 -0.93 -34.43
C SER A 191 4.00 0.07 -33.28
N THR A 192 2.77 0.27 -32.80
CA THR A 192 2.48 1.14 -31.63
C THR A 192 3.20 0.62 -30.39
N GLY A 193 3.21 -0.70 -30.16
CA GLY A 193 3.95 -1.31 -29.06
C GLY A 193 5.45 -1.05 -29.12
N HIS A 194 6.09 -1.22 -30.28
CA HIS A 194 7.52 -0.91 -30.45
C HIS A 194 7.82 0.59 -30.30
N MET A 195 6.94 1.47 -30.77
CA MET A 195 7.09 2.93 -30.61
C MET A 195 7.06 3.33 -29.13
N ILE A 196 6.09 2.80 -28.36
CA ILE A 196 5.97 3.10 -26.94
C ILE A 196 7.13 2.47 -26.14
N LEU A 197 7.55 1.25 -26.47
CA LEU A 197 8.72 0.64 -25.84
C LEU A 197 10.00 1.46 -26.08
N SER A 198 10.22 1.92 -27.32
CA SER A 198 11.36 2.79 -27.67
C SER A 198 11.32 4.13 -26.90
N TYR A 199 10.15 4.73 -26.77
CA TYR A 199 9.95 5.97 -25.99
C TYR A 199 10.24 5.77 -24.49
N MET A 200 9.73 4.68 -23.88
CA MET A 200 10.01 4.34 -22.48
C MET A 200 11.50 4.05 -22.27
N GLU A 201 12.15 3.32 -23.19
CA GLU A 201 13.58 3.03 -23.11
C GLU A 201 14.46 4.28 -23.28
N ASP A 202 14.11 5.21 -24.17
CA ASP A 202 14.81 6.51 -24.28
C ASP A 202 14.71 7.29 -22.96
N HIS A 203 13.51 7.39 -22.37
CA HIS A 203 13.30 8.02 -21.07
C HIS A 203 14.19 7.43 -19.97
N LEU A 204 14.25 6.09 -19.87
CA LEU A 204 15.03 5.41 -18.84
C LEU A 204 16.55 5.57 -19.04
N LYS A 205 17.02 5.66 -20.30
CA LYS A 205 18.43 5.88 -20.66
C LYS A 205 18.83 7.37 -20.49
N ASN A 206 17.94 8.31 -20.82
CA ASN A 206 18.20 9.74 -20.83
C ASN A 206 17.93 10.39 -19.46
N LYS A 207 18.82 10.12 -18.49
CA LYS A 207 18.68 10.63 -17.12
C LYS A 207 18.53 12.16 -17.01
N ASN A 208 19.09 12.94 -17.94
CA ASN A 208 18.97 14.40 -17.97
C ASN A 208 17.59 14.90 -18.46
N ARG A 209 16.86 14.10 -19.26
CA ARG A 209 15.46 14.38 -19.63
C ARG A 209 14.56 14.08 -18.43
N LEU A 210 14.73 12.88 -17.87
CA LEU A 210 14.00 12.36 -16.72
C LEU A 210 14.13 13.23 -15.45
N GLU A 211 15.32 13.79 -15.19
CA GLU A 211 15.51 14.74 -14.08
C GLU A 211 14.68 16.00 -14.27
N ARG A 212 14.76 16.66 -15.44
CA ARG A 212 14.02 17.90 -15.72
C ARG A 212 12.50 17.71 -15.72
N GLU A 213 12.04 16.54 -16.18
CA GLU A 213 10.63 16.14 -16.14
C GLU A 213 10.15 15.92 -14.69
N TRP A 214 10.99 15.29 -13.85
CA TRP A 214 10.72 15.17 -12.43
C TRP A 214 10.79 16.51 -11.68
N GLU A 215 11.72 17.41 -12.04
CA GLU A 215 11.79 18.78 -11.51
C GLU A 215 10.52 19.58 -11.86
N ALA A 216 10.06 19.51 -13.12
CA ALA A 216 8.82 20.13 -13.56
C ALA A 216 7.62 19.58 -12.78
N LEU A 217 7.50 18.26 -12.67
CA LEU A 217 6.49 17.60 -11.84
C LEU A 217 6.58 18.06 -10.37
N CYS A 218 7.77 18.20 -9.78
CA CYS A 218 7.95 18.71 -8.41
C CYS A 218 7.46 20.15 -8.24
N SER A 219 7.51 20.97 -9.30
CA SER A 219 6.96 22.33 -9.32
C SER A 219 5.46 22.41 -9.68
N TYR A 220 4.86 21.29 -10.08
CA TYR A 220 3.46 21.23 -10.50
C TYR A 220 2.51 21.42 -9.31
N GLN A 221 1.55 22.34 -9.47
CA GLN A 221 0.47 22.59 -8.54
C GLN A 221 -0.86 22.53 -9.28
N ALA A 222 -1.77 21.69 -8.80
CA ALA A 222 -3.15 21.61 -9.29
C ALA A 222 -3.90 22.93 -9.04
N GLU A 223 -4.89 23.26 -9.87
CA GLU A 223 -5.78 24.39 -9.63
C GLU A 223 -7.25 23.98 -9.84
N PRO A 224 -8.10 23.99 -8.79
CA PRO A 224 -7.82 24.41 -7.41
C PRO A 224 -7.04 23.34 -6.60
N SER A 225 -6.26 23.77 -5.59
CA SER A 225 -5.54 22.88 -4.67
C SER A 225 -5.96 23.01 -3.19
N THR A 226 -7.20 23.42 -2.88
CA THR A 226 -7.62 23.64 -1.49
C THR A 226 -7.96 22.32 -0.78
N CYS A 227 -7.59 22.18 0.49
CA CYS A 227 -7.89 21.01 1.35
C CYS A 227 -8.58 21.42 2.67
N ASN A 228 -9.33 22.52 2.66
CA ASN A 228 -9.86 23.15 3.86
C ASN A 228 -10.74 22.20 4.69
N VAL A 229 -11.60 21.40 4.05
CA VAL A 229 -12.50 20.46 4.73
C VAL A 229 -11.72 19.42 5.52
N GLY A 230 -10.62 18.91 4.97
CA GLY A 230 -9.76 17.94 5.66
C GLY A 230 -8.93 18.54 6.80
N HIS A 231 -8.71 19.85 6.80
CA HIS A 231 -7.97 20.56 7.85
C HIS A 231 -8.85 21.13 8.99
N VAL A 232 -10.18 21.05 8.88
CA VAL A 232 -11.09 21.39 10.00
C VAL A 232 -10.76 20.54 11.24
N GLU A 233 -10.81 21.14 12.43
CA GLU A 233 -10.37 20.53 13.70
C GLU A 233 -10.96 19.13 13.97
N GLY A 234 -12.23 18.91 13.63
CA GLY A 234 -12.89 17.60 13.74
C GLY A 234 -12.36 16.55 12.77
N ASN A 235 -12.00 16.97 11.54
CA ASN A 235 -11.54 16.10 10.46
C ASN A 235 -10.03 15.82 10.51
N GLY A 236 -9.24 16.72 11.08
CA GLY A 236 -7.79 16.54 11.25
C GLY A 236 -7.42 15.24 11.98
N LYS A 237 -8.25 14.80 12.94
CA LYS A 237 -8.09 13.53 13.68
C LYS A 237 -8.46 12.27 12.88
N LYS A 238 -9.13 12.44 11.72
CA LYS A 238 -9.39 11.37 10.74
C LYS A 238 -8.27 11.26 9.70
N ASN A 239 -7.32 12.18 9.65
CA ASN A 239 -6.14 12.09 8.78
C ASN A 239 -4.99 11.38 9.50
N ARG A 240 -4.30 10.47 8.79
CA ARG A 240 -3.04 9.90 9.28
C ARG A 240 -1.94 10.99 9.24
N PRO A 241 -1.01 11.06 10.21
CA PRO A 241 -0.09 12.21 10.34
C PRO A 241 0.72 12.57 9.09
N ASP A 242 1.20 11.56 8.35
CA ASP A 242 1.96 11.74 7.10
C ASP A 242 1.10 11.56 5.83
N ALA A 243 -0.22 11.45 5.96
CA ALA A 243 -1.09 11.26 4.80
C ALA A 243 -1.38 12.57 4.07
N VAL A 244 -1.40 12.47 2.75
CA VAL A 244 -1.88 13.58 1.92
C VAL A 244 -3.38 13.74 2.14
N VAL A 245 -3.83 14.97 2.36
CA VAL A 245 -5.23 15.31 2.56
C VAL A 245 -5.90 15.48 1.19
N ALA A 246 -7.11 14.91 1.02
CA ALA A 246 -7.90 15.06 -0.19
C ALA A 246 -8.28 16.54 -0.45
N TYR A 247 -8.30 16.95 -1.72
CA TYR A 247 -8.77 18.29 -2.09
C TYR A 247 -10.28 18.44 -1.87
N ASP A 248 -10.73 19.68 -1.66
CA ASP A 248 -12.13 20.00 -1.41
C ASP A 248 -13.04 19.69 -2.62
N HIS A 249 -12.54 19.87 -3.85
CA HIS A 249 -13.26 19.58 -5.10
C HIS A 249 -13.26 18.09 -5.49
N SER A 250 -12.30 17.31 -4.98
CA SER A 250 -12.09 15.90 -5.33
C SER A 250 -11.86 15.04 -4.08
N ARG A 251 -12.76 15.18 -3.11
CA ARG A 251 -12.90 14.25 -1.97
C ARG A 251 -14.09 13.31 -2.16
N ILE A 252 -14.01 12.15 -1.52
CA ILE A 252 -15.18 11.32 -1.26
C ILE A 252 -16.00 11.96 -0.13
N THR A 253 -17.32 11.98 -0.32
CA THR A 253 -18.29 12.49 0.64
C THR A 253 -19.18 11.33 1.07
N LEU A 254 -19.11 10.95 2.34
CA LEU A 254 -19.96 9.93 2.94
C LEU A 254 -21.35 10.51 3.22
N LYS A 255 -22.38 9.65 3.22
CA LYS A 255 -23.71 10.05 3.72
C LYS A 255 -23.67 10.23 5.24
N ALA A 256 -23.74 11.48 5.69
CA ALA A 256 -23.65 11.82 7.11
C ALA A 256 -24.74 11.12 7.94
N GLU A 257 -25.95 10.95 7.37
CA GLU A 257 -27.08 10.25 8.00
C GLU A 257 -26.83 8.75 8.29
N ASN A 258 -25.90 8.13 7.56
CA ASN A 258 -25.46 6.74 7.76
C ASN A 258 -24.15 6.65 8.56
N ASN A 259 -23.50 7.78 8.86
CA ASN A 259 -22.20 7.82 9.50
C ASN A 259 -22.32 7.83 11.03
N HIS A 260 -21.53 6.98 11.69
CA HIS A 260 -21.55 6.84 13.15
C HIS A 260 -21.19 8.13 13.93
N GLY A 261 -20.56 9.10 13.28
CA GLY A 261 -20.21 10.41 13.83
C GLY A 261 -21.00 11.57 13.24
N ASN A 262 -22.05 11.32 12.45
CA ASN A 262 -22.78 12.32 11.66
C ASN A 262 -21.85 13.23 10.84
N SER A 263 -20.82 12.62 10.24
CA SER A 263 -19.75 13.27 9.48
C SER A 263 -19.73 12.74 8.06
N ASP A 264 -19.50 13.62 7.08
CA ASP A 264 -19.39 13.29 5.67
C ASP A 264 -17.93 13.02 5.23
N TYR A 265 -16.96 13.12 6.15
CA TYR A 265 -15.55 13.18 5.82
C TYR A 265 -14.82 11.83 5.95
N ILE A 266 -14.11 11.47 4.89
CA ILE A 266 -13.04 10.47 4.85
C ILE A 266 -11.90 11.01 3.97
N ASN A 267 -10.64 10.74 4.33
CA ASN A 267 -9.49 11.10 3.51
C ASN A 267 -9.32 10.13 2.32
N ALA A 268 -10.12 10.34 1.29
CA ALA A 268 -10.06 9.64 0.03
C ALA A 268 -10.49 10.56 -1.13
N SER A 269 -9.96 10.30 -2.32
CA SER A 269 -10.25 11.05 -3.56
C SER A 269 -10.72 10.10 -4.66
N PRO A 270 -11.81 10.41 -5.38
CA PRO A 270 -12.16 9.72 -6.62
C PRO A 270 -11.10 10.05 -7.69
N ILE A 271 -10.68 9.04 -8.45
CA ILE A 271 -9.76 9.20 -9.58
C ILE A 271 -10.48 8.77 -10.86
N MET A 272 -10.70 9.75 -11.74
CA MET A 272 -11.26 9.62 -13.07
C MET A 272 -10.15 9.30 -14.08
N ASP A 273 -10.42 8.32 -14.96
CA ASP A 273 -9.59 8.03 -16.14
C ASP A 273 -10.14 8.76 -17.37
N HIS A 274 -11.14 8.17 -18.04
CA HIS A 274 -11.67 8.67 -19.32
C HIS A 274 -13.15 9.10 -19.25
N ASP A 275 -13.95 8.53 -18.34
CA ASP A 275 -15.32 8.99 -18.07
C ASP A 275 -15.33 9.86 -16.80
N PRO A 276 -15.51 11.19 -16.89
CA PRO A 276 -15.49 12.08 -15.73
C PRO A 276 -16.69 11.88 -14.79
N ARG A 277 -17.69 11.06 -15.17
CA ARG A 277 -18.88 10.77 -14.36
C ARG A 277 -18.72 9.55 -13.47
N ASN A 278 -17.75 8.68 -13.74
CA ASN A 278 -17.60 7.38 -13.11
C ASN A 278 -16.13 7.18 -12.68
N PRO A 279 -15.78 7.29 -11.38
CA PRO A 279 -14.40 7.09 -10.94
C PRO A 279 -13.96 5.66 -11.24
N THR A 280 -12.75 5.54 -11.79
CA THR A 280 -12.13 4.23 -12.03
C THR A 280 -11.44 3.72 -10.76
N TYR A 281 -10.93 4.64 -9.94
CA TYR A 281 -10.33 4.32 -8.65
C TYR A 281 -10.83 5.28 -7.55
N ILE A 282 -10.63 4.87 -6.31
CA ILE A 282 -10.66 5.75 -5.14
C ILE A 282 -9.30 5.62 -4.47
N ALA A 283 -8.50 6.69 -4.45
CA ALA A 283 -7.22 6.75 -3.77
C ALA A 283 -7.43 7.20 -2.31
N SER A 284 -7.05 6.37 -1.34
CA SER A 284 -7.30 6.63 0.09
C SER A 284 -6.05 6.41 0.94
N GLN A 285 -5.99 7.05 2.10
CA GLN A 285 -5.02 6.68 3.14
C GLN A 285 -5.30 5.27 3.70
N GLY A 286 -4.31 4.63 4.30
CA GLY A 286 -4.49 3.41 5.08
C GLY A 286 -5.30 3.69 6.36
N PRO A 287 -6.42 2.99 6.61
CA PRO A 287 -7.33 3.31 7.72
C PRO A 287 -6.65 3.48 9.08
N LEU A 288 -7.20 4.41 9.87
CA LEU A 288 -6.89 4.57 11.29
C LEU A 288 -7.90 3.76 12.13
N PRO A 289 -7.60 3.44 13.41
CA PRO A 289 -8.58 2.80 14.30
C PRO A 289 -9.91 3.57 14.38
N SER A 290 -9.85 4.90 14.34
CA SER A 290 -11.00 5.81 14.36
C SER A 290 -11.76 5.90 13.03
N THR A 291 -11.24 5.37 11.93
CA THR A 291 -11.82 5.52 10.57
C THR A 291 -12.10 4.18 9.88
N VAL A 292 -12.10 3.05 10.60
CA VAL A 292 -12.45 1.73 10.03
C VAL A 292 -13.92 1.71 9.58
N ALA A 293 -14.82 2.23 10.40
CA ALA A 293 -16.24 2.33 10.05
C ALA A 293 -16.47 3.28 8.85
N ASP A 294 -15.82 4.45 8.84
CA ASP A 294 -15.83 5.37 7.69
C ASP A 294 -15.35 4.67 6.40
N PHE A 295 -14.29 3.86 6.49
CA PHE A 295 -13.74 3.13 5.34
C PHE A 295 -14.71 2.07 4.81
N TRP A 296 -15.36 1.28 5.67
CA TRP A 296 -16.37 0.32 5.21
C TRP A 296 -17.66 0.98 4.72
N GLN A 297 -18.03 2.15 5.25
CA GLN A 297 -19.07 3.00 4.68
C GLN A 297 -18.70 3.42 3.24
N MET A 298 -17.46 3.89 3.02
CA MET A 298 -16.96 4.21 1.68
C MET A 298 -17.00 3.01 0.74
N VAL A 299 -16.54 1.82 1.17
CA VAL A 299 -16.61 0.57 0.38
C VAL A 299 -18.06 0.26 0.00
N TRP A 300 -19.00 0.41 0.93
CA TRP A 300 -20.42 0.15 0.70
C TRP A 300 -21.05 1.15 -0.28
N GLU A 301 -20.93 2.45 0.00
CA GLU A 301 -21.61 3.54 -0.72
C GLU A 301 -21.04 3.75 -2.13
N SER A 302 -19.74 3.55 -2.33
CA SER A 302 -19.10 3.63 -3.66
C SER A 302 -19.44 2.45 -4.58
N GLY A 303 -20.08 1.41 -4.06
CA GLY A 303 -20.33 0.17 -4.81
C GLY A 303 -19.09 -0.72 -4.99
N CYS A 304 -17.99 -0.41 -4.32
CA CYS A 304 -16.70 -1.09 -4.48
C CYS A 304 -16.78 -2.60 -4.17
N VAL A 305 -16.11 -3.39 -5.00
CA VAL A 305 -15.93 -4.84 -4.83
C VAL A 305 -14.46 -5.28 -4.93
N VAL A 306 -13.52 -4.36 -5.15
CA VAL A 306 -12.08 -4.64 -5.22
C VAL A 306 -11.30 -3.59 -4.43
N ILE A 307 -10.56 -4.05 -3.43
CA ILE A 307 -9.63 -3.24 -2.63
C ILE A 307 -8.20 -3.67 -2.98
N VAL A 308 -7.31 -2.70 -3.16
CA VAL A 308 -5.87 -2.89 -3.41
C VAL A 308 -5.11 -2.23 -2.26
N MET A 309 -4.48 -3.04 -1.43
CA MET A 309 -3.68 -2.65 -0.28
C MET A 309 -2.19 -2.82 -0.62
N LEU A 310 -1.45 -1.71 -0.67
CA LEU A 310 -0.04 -1.66 -1.14
C LEU A 310 0.96 -1.46 0.00
N THR A 311 0.61 -1.83 1.23
CA THR A 311 1.46 -1.65 2.41
C THR A 311 1.15 -2.73 3.44
N PRO A 312 2.16 -3.31 4.12
CA PRO A 312 1.93 -4.10 5.32
C PRO A 312 1.41 -3.20 6.46
N LEU A 313 0.89 -3.80 7.54
CA LEU A 313 0.34 -3.03 8.67
C LEU A 313 1.39 -2.13 9.37
N SER A 314 2.66 -2.53 9.34
CA SER A 314 3.76 -1.77 9.96
C SER A 314 5.09 -2.05 9.26
N GLU A 315 5.95 -1.03 9.21
CA GLU A 315 7.27 -1.08 8.59
C GLU A 315 8.28 -0.40 9.51
N ASN A 316 9.40 -1.05 9.82
CA ASN A 316 10.44 -0.52 10.72
C ASN A 316 9.90 -0.02 12.09
N GLY A 317 8.80 -0.63 12.58
CA GLY A 317 8.11 -0.24 13.82
C GLY A 317 7.10 0.90 13.68
N VAL A 318 6.98 1.53 12.51
CA VAL A 318 5.99 2.58 12.21
C VAL A 318 4.70 1.93 11.69
N LYS A 319 3.54 2.30 12.26
CA LYS A 319 2.24 1.78 11.82
C LYS A 319 1.79 2.46 10.53
N GLN A 320 1.74 1.71 9.44
CA GLN A 320 1.36 2.21 8.11
C GLN A 320 -0.13 2.07 7.82
N CYS A 321 -0.76 1.01 8.33
CA CYS A 321 -2.19 0.78 8.19
C CYS A 321 -2.73 0.15 9.49
N HIS A 322 -3.95 0.50 9.89
CA HIS A 322 -4.65 -0.29 10.91
C HIS A 322 -5.21 -1.57 10.29
N HIS A 323 -5.39 -2.60 11.11
CA HIS A 323 -6.09 -3.81 10.71
C HIS A 323 -7.58 -3.48 10.63
N TYR A 324 -8.17 -3.56 9.44
CA TYR A 324 -9.56 -3.14 9.18
C TYR A 324 -10.46 -4.30 8.76
N TRP A 325 -10.02 -5.54 8.92
CA TRP A 325 -10.74 -6.75 8.56
C TRP A 325 -10.59 -7.81 9.68
N PRO A 326 -11.48 -8.80 9.79
CA PRO A 326 -11.34 -9.88 10.77
C PRO A 326 -10.25 -10.88 10.35
N ASP A 327 -9.49 -11.39 11.34
CA ASP A 327 -8.54 -12.50 11.12
C ASP A 327 -9.27 -13.83 10.84
N GLU A 328 -10.43 -14.04 11.46
CA GLU A 328 -11.29 -15.21 11.29
C GLU A 328 -12.76 -14.85 11.55
N GLY A 329 -13.70 -15.55 10.90
CA GLY A 329 -15.13 -15.28 11.07
C GLY A 329 -15.53 -13.86 10.61
N SER A 330 -16.30 -13.16 11.45
CA SER A 330 -16.84 -11.84 11.14
C SER A 330 -16.62 -10.79 12.24
N ASP A 331 -16.30 -9.57 11.80
CA ASP A 331 -16.29 -8.35 12.62
C ASP A 331 -17.44 -7.42 12.18
N VAL A 332 -17.91 -6.56 13.09
CA VAL A 332 -18.91 -5.53 12.79
C VAL A 332 -18.31 -4.14 12.97
N TYR A 333 -18.24 -3.38 11.87
CA TYR A 333 -17.79 -2.00 11.84
C TYR A 333 -19.00 -1.08 11.64
N HIS A 334 -19.51 -0.50 12.72
CA HIS A 334 -20.79 0.21 12.77
C HIS A 334 -21.99 -0.65 12.32
N ILE A 335 -22.47 -0.50 11.09
CA ILE A 335 -23.57 -1.29 10.50
C ILE A 335 -23.09 -2.28 9.43
N TYR A 336 -21.77 -2.39 9.24
CA TYR A 336 -21.14 -3.21 8.21
C TYR A 336 -20.54 -4.45 8.86
N GLU A 337 -21.20 -5.60 8.68
CA GLU A 337 -20.67 -6.91 9.04
C GLU A 337 -19.75 -7.39 7.92
N VAL A 338 -18.48 -7.61 8.24
CA VAL A 338 -17.45 -8.09 7.31
C VAL A 338 -17.05 -9.48 7.75
N ASN A 339 -17.30 -10.49 6.93
CA ASN A 339 -16.93 -11.88 7.18
C ASN A 339 -15.81 -12.32 6.24
N LEU A 340 -14.68 -12.81 6.77
CA LEU A 340 -13.63 -13.44 5.98
C LEU A 340 -14.11 -14.80 5.45
N VAL A 341 -14.19 -14.93 4.12
CA VAL A 341 -14.62 -16.16 3.44
C VAL A 341 -13.42 -17.01 3.05
N SER A 342 -12.32 -16.38 2.64
CA SER A 342 -11.09 -17.07 2.24
C SER A 342 -9.89 -16.13 2.29
N GLU A 343 -8.74 -16.61 2.74
CA GLU A 343 -7.44 -16.02 2.47
C GLU A 343 -6.62 -16.97 1.59
N HIS A 344 -5.98 -16.45 0.54
CA HIS A 344 -5.12 -17.21 -0.35
C HIS A 344 -3.79 -16.48 -0.54
N ILE A 345 -2.73 -17.04 0.04
CA ILE A 345 -1.35 -16.61 -0.17
C ILE A 345 -0.92 -17.13 -1.55
N TRP A 346 -0.60 -16.22 -2.48
CA TRP A 346 -0.19 -16.59 -3.84
C TRP A 346 1.33 -16.75 -3.96
N CYS A 347 2.07 -15.88 -3.27
CA CYS A 347 3.52 -15.93 -3.11
C CYS A 347 3.90 -15.09 -1.88
N ASP A 348 5.20 -15.03 -1.56
CA ASP A 348 5.73 -14.23 -0.44
C ASP A 348 5.45 -12.72 -0.60
N ASP A 349 5.21 -12.25 -1.82
CA ASP A 349 4.97 -10.84 -2.13
C ASP A 349 3.52 -10.39 -1.99
N PHE A 350 2.52 -11.27 -2.14
CA PHE A 350 1.11 -10.88 -2.03
C PHE A 350 0.14 -12.04 -1.74
N LEU A 351 -0.99 -11.65 -1.15
CA LEU A 351 -2.13 -12.52 -0.88
C LEU A 351 -3.46 -11.88 -1.33
N VAL A 352 -4.52 -12.69 -1.37
CA VAL A 352 -5.88 -12.25 -1.71
C VAL A 352 -6.86 -12.73 -0.65
N ARG A 353 -7.67 -11.81 -0.12
CA ARG A 353 -8.80 -12.10 0.77
C ARG A 353 -10.13 -11.91 0.05
N SER A 354 -11.07 -12.81 0.30
CA SER A 354 -12.47 -12.65 -0.11
C SER A 354 -13.30 -12.37 1.14
N PHE A 355 -14.03 -11.26 1.14
CA PHE A 355 -14.95 -10.87 2.21
C PHE A 355 -16.40 -10.98 1.73
N TYR A 356 -17.27 -11.39 2.63
CA TYR A 356 -18.71 -11.20 2.51
C TYR A 356 -19.09 -10.01 3.39
N LEU A 357 -19.51 -8.92 2.74
CA LEU A 357 -19.87 -7.67 3.38
C LEU A 357 -21.40 -7.54 3.38
N LYS A 358 -21.98 -7.37 4.56
CA LYS A 358 -23.42 -7.21 4.78
C LYS A 358 -23.72 -5.87 5.46
N ASN A 359 -24.71 -5.16 4.93
CA ASN A 359 -25.31 -4.02 5.62
C ASN A 359 -26.39 -4.54 6.58
N LEU A 360 -26.23 -4.31 7.88
CA LEU A 360 -27.13 -4.81 8.92
C LEU A 360 -28.47 -4.07 8.98
N GLN A 361 -28.58 -2.88 8.41
CA GLN A 361 -29.84 -2.13 8.30
C GLN A 361 -30.68 -2.59 7.10
N THR A 362 -30.08 -2.70 5.91
CA THR A 362 -30.81 -3.10 4.69
C THR A 362 -30.89 -4.62 4.48
N ASN A 363 -30.04 -5.39 5.18
CA ASN A 363 -29.79 -6.82 4.96
C ASN A 363 -29.27 -7.17 3.54
N GLU A 364 -28.90 -6.18 2.74
CA GLU A 364 -28.21 -6.39 1.47
C GLU A 364 -26.78 -6.87 1.69
N THR A 365 -26.26 -7.62 0.72
CA THR A 365 -24.95 -8.28 0.84
C THR A 365 -24.16 -8.21 -0.46
N ARG A 366 -22.83 -8.17 -0.36
CA ARG A 366 -21.91 -8.18 -1.51
C ARG A 366 -20.61 -8.90 -1.18
N THR A 367 -19.94 -9.43 -2.20
CA THR A 367 -18.56 -9.91 -2.07
C THR A 367 -17.59 -8.78 -2.37
N VAL A 368 -16.55 -8.64 -1.53
CA VAL A 368 -15.45 -7.69 -1.72
C VAL A 368 -14.13 -8.46 -1.70
N THR A 369 -13.28 -8.27 -2.72
CA THR A 369 -11.98 -8.92 -2.81
C THR A 369 -10.88 -7.92 -2.45
N GLN A 370 -10.06 -8.20 -1.44
CA GLN A 370 -8.87 -7.43 -1.10
C GLN A 370 -7.62 -8.12 -1.66
N PHE A 371 -6.87 -7.41 -2.48
CA PHE A 371 -5.55 -7.78 -2.95
C PHE A 371 -4.51 -7.04 -2.09
N HIS A 372 -3.67 -7.77 -1.36
CA HIS A 372 -2.72 -7.20 -0.42
C HIS A 372 -1.29 -7.50 -0.86
N TYR A 373 -0.59 -6.47 -1.32
CA TYR A 373 0.82 -6.50 -1.68
C TYR A 373 1.69 -6.18 -0.46
N LEU A 374 2.59 -7.10 -0.11
CA LEU A 374 3.33 -7.16 1.16
C LEU A 374 4.76 -6.64 1.03
N SER A 375 5.41 -6.82 -0.13
CA SER A 375 6.86 -6.59 -0.30
C SER A 375 7.26 -5.18 -0.78
N TRP A 376 6.31 -4.24 -0.86
CA TRP A 376 6.60 -2.84 -1.23
C TRP A 376 6.87 -2.00 0.02
N SER A 377 8.15 -1.75 0.30
CA SER A 377 8.62 -0.97 1.46
C SER A 377 8.34 0.54 1.36
N ASP A 378 8.34 1.25 2.51
CA ASP A 378 8.12 2.70 2.52
C ASP A 378 9.17 3.49 1.75
N ARG A 379 8.70 4.51 1.01
CA ARG A 379 9.50 5.43 0.18
C ARG A 379 10.41 4.77 -0.86
N GLY A 380 10.38 3.45 -0.97
CA GLY A 380 11.08 2.67 -1.98
C GLY A 380 10.18 2.27 -3.14
N ILE A 381 10.71 1.34 -3.93
CA ILE A 381 10.06 0.71 -5.08
C ILE A 381 10.06 -0.81 -4.87
N PRO A 382 9.13 -1.56 -5.50
CA PRO A 382 9.18 -3.02 -5.52
C PRO A 382 10.51 -3.50 -6.10
N THR A 383 11.06 -4.58 -5.55
CA THR A 383 12.32 -5.20 -6.01
C THR A 383 12.23 -5.79 -7.41
N SER A 384 11.01 -6.06 -7.91
CA SER A 384 10.74 -6.51 -9.27
C SER A 384 9.44 -5.89 -9.79
N ALA A 385 9.49 -5.29 -10.98
CA ALA A 385 8.30 -4.80 -11.66
C ALA A 385 7.37 -5.96 -12.05
N ARG A 386 7.93 -7.10 -12.50
CA ARG A 386 7.20 -8.34 -12.81
C ARG A 386 6.20 -8.75 -11.73
N THR A 387 6.62 -8.79 -10.46
CA THR A 387 5.74 -9.19 -9.36
C THR A 387 4.55 -8.24 -9.20
N LEU A 388 4.77 -6.92 -9.33
CA LEU A 388 3.68 -5.94 -9.30
C LEU A 388 2.76 -6.07 -10.53
N LEU A 389 3.32 -6.38 -11.70
CA LEU A 389 2.55 -6.61 -12.93
C LEU A 389 1.72 -7.89 -12.84
N ASP A 390 2.23 -8.97 -12.26
CA ASP A 390 1.48 -10.21 -12.00
C ASP A 390 0.35 -10.00 -10.99
N PHE A 391 0.63 -9.25 -9.92
CA PHE A 391 -0.39 -8.78 -8.97
C PHE A 391 -1.47 -7.95 -9.69
N ARG A 392 -1.08 -6.94 -10.48
CA ARG A 392 -1.98 -6.09 -11.29
C ARG A 392 -2.84 -6.92 -12.24
N ARG A 393 -2.28 -7.92 -12.92
CA ARG A 393 -3.03 -8.82 -13.83
C ARG A 393 -4.10 -9.59 -13.06
N LYS A 394 -3.82 -10.07 -11.84
CA LYS A 394 -4.82 -10.72 -10.96
C LYS A 394 -5.90 -9.74 -10.50
N VAL A 395 -5.52 -8.52 -10.09
CA VAL A 395 -6.48 -7.44 -9.76
C VAL A 395 -7.40 -7.15 -10.96
N ASN A 396 -6.84 -7.09 -12.17
CA ASN A 396 -7.58 -6.77 -13.40
C ASN A 396 -8.42 -7.91 -13.98
N LYS A 397 -8.09 -9.17 -13.67
CA LYS A 397 -8.95 -10.34 -13.93
C LYS A 397 -10.06 -10.53 -12.88
N CYS A 398 -10.04 -9.80 -11.75
CA CYS A 398 -11.09 -9.88 -10.75
C CYS A 398 -12.44 -9.37 -11.30
N TYR A 399 -13.53 -10.02 -10.90
CA TYR A 399 -14.88 -9.54 -11.23
C TYR A 399 -15.10 -8.12 -10.66
N ARG A 400 -15.65 -7.25 -11.48
CA ARG A 400 -16.08 -5.89 -11.12
C ARG A 400 -17.48 -5.65 -11.64
N GLY A 401 -18.32 -5.01 -10.83
CA GLY A 401 -19.58 -4.46 -11.33
C GLY A 401 -19.31 -3.35 -12.35
N ARG A 402 -20.27 -3.10 -13.24
CA ARG A 402 -20.19 -1.95 -14.16
C ARG A 402 -20.13 -0.65 -13.34
N SER A 403 -19.17 0.21 -13.67
CA SER A 403 -18.96 1.51 -13.02
C SER A 403 -18.66 1.47 -11.51
N CYS A 404 -18.12 0.37 -10.99
CA CYS A 404 -17.65 0.29 -9.60
C CYS A 404 -16.15 0.65 -9.54
N PRO A 405 -15.71 1.65 -8.74
CA PRO A 405 -14.31 1.99 -8.60
C PRO A 405 -13.52 0.92 -7.83
N ILE A 406 -12.22 0.86 -8.09
CA ILE A 406 -11.25 0.11 -7.27
C ILE A 406 -10.76 1.01 -6.15
N ILE A 407 -10.92 0.61 -4.88
CA ILE A 407 -10.27 1.35 -3.78
C ILE A 407 -8.79 0.94 -3.76
N VAL A 408 -7.88 1.91 -3.86
CA VAL A 408 -6.43 1.70 -3.78
C VAL A 408 -5.89 2.50 -2.60
N HIS A 409 -5.13 1.86 -1.72
CA HIS A 409 -4.51 2.54 -0.59
C HIS A 409 -3.12 1.99 -0.26
N CYS A 410 -2.31 2.84 0.37
CA CYS A 410 -1.09 2.47 1.07
C CYS A 410 -1.18 3.01 2.50
N SER A 411 -0.22 3.82 2.95
CA SER A 411 -0.23 4.50 4.24
C SER A 411 -0.86 5.90 4.10
N ASP A 412 -0.23 6.72 3.28
CA ASP A 412 -0.58 8.11 2.93
C ASP A 412 -1.65 8.22 1.82
N GLY A 413 -1.77 7.18 1.00
CA GLY A 413 -2.67 7.16 -0.16
C GLY A 413 -2.17 7.96 -1.35
N ALA A 414 -0.87 8.25 -1.47
CA ALA A 414 -0.34 9.05 -2.58
C ALA A 414 0.93 8.45 -3.23
N GLY A 415 1.94 8.04 -2.47
CA GLY A 415 3.19 7.48 -3.02
C GLY A 415 2.97 6.17 -3.80
N ARG A 416 2.84 5.05 -3.06
CA ARG A 416 2.65 3.71 -3.67
C ARG A 416 1.32 3.60 -4.42
N THR A 417 0.27 4.23 -3.87
CA THR A 417 -1.08 4.33 -4.47
C THR A 417 -1.04 5.03 -5.83
N GLY A 418 -0.43 6.22 -5.91
CA GLY A 418 -0.29 6.94 -7.17
C GLY A 418 0.59 6.20 -8.17
N THR A 419 1.64 5.52 -7.71
CA THR A 419 2.53 4.71 -8.57
C THR A 419 1.77 3.53 -9.20
N TYR A 420 1.00 2.79 -8.40
CA TYR A 420 0.17 1.69 -8.91
C TYR A 420 -0.91 2.19 -9.88
N ILE A 421 -1.62 3.27 -9.54
CA ILE A 421 -2.67 3.85 -10.39
C ILE A 421 -2.07 4.39 -11.69
N LEU A 422 -0.90 5.04 -11.67
CA LEU A 422 -0.22 5.54 -12.87
C LEU A 422 0.11 4.38 -13.83
N ILE A 423 0.72 3.31 -13.33
CA ILE A 423 1.02 2.10 -14.10
C ILE A 423 -0.27 1.50 -14.69
N ASP A 424 -1.32 1.35 -13.88
CA ASP A 424 -2.58 0.75 -14.35
C ASP A 424 -3.30 1.62 -15.38
N MET A 425 -3.37 2.93 -15.17
CA MET A 425 -3.97 3.87 -16.13
C MET A 425 -3.23 3.89 -17.46
N VAL A 426 -1.90 3.98 -17.46
CA VAL A 426 -1.11 3.97 -18.70
C VAL A 426 -1.33 2.67 -19.48
N LEU A 427 -1.20 1.51 -18.81
CA LEU A 427 -1.38 0.22 -19.47
C LEU A 427 -2.83 -0.03 -19.92
N ASN A 428 -3.83 0.51 -19.20
CA ASN A 428 -5.23 0.45 -19.62
C ASN A 428 -5.52 1.38 -20.82
N LYS A 429 -4.89 2.58 -20.90
CA LYS A 429 -4.96 3.45 -22.09
C LYS A 429 -4.37 2.75 -23.31
N MET A 430 -3.20 2.11 -23.16
CA MET A 430 -2.56 1.32 -24.22
C MET A 430 -3.42 0.14 -24.69
N ALA A 431 -3.98 -0.65 -23.77
CA ALA A 431 -4.84 -1.79 -24.11
C ALA A 431 -6.13 -1.37 -24.84
N LYS A 432 -6.61 -0.14 -24.63
CA LYS A 432 -7.72 0.49 -25.37
C LYS A 432 -7.33 1.04 -26.75
N GLY A 433 -6.05 0.96 -27.16
CA GLY A 433 -5.57 1.41 -28.47
C GLY A 433 -5.07 2.86 -28.51
N ALA A 434 -4.70 3.47 -27.38
CA ALA A 434 -4.02 4.76 -27.37
C ALA A 434 -2.65 4.65 -28.08
N LYS A 435 -2.44 5.47 -29.12
CA LYS A 435 -1.23 5.46 -29.95
C LYS A 435 -0.05 6.21 -29.35
N GLU A 436 -0.35 7.20 -28.50
CA GLU A 436 0.63 8.04 -27.83
C GLU A 436 0.38 7.99 -26.32
N ILE A 437 1.46 7.95 -25.55
CA ILE A 437 1.45 7.83 -24.10
C ILE A 437 2.41 8.87 -23.54
N ASP A 438 1.84 9.88 -22.87
CA ASP A 438 2.59 10.78 -21.99
C ASP A 438 2.32 10.38 -20.54
N ILE A 439 3.38 9.91 -19.86
CA ILE A 439 3.32 9.45 -18.48
C ILE A 439 3.42 10.62 -17.48
N ALA A 440 4.10 11.72 -17.84
CA ALA A 440 4.15 12.91 -17.02
C ALA A 440 2.80 13.62 -17.05
N ALA A 441 2.20 13.85 -18.22
CA ALA A 441 0.86 14.42 -18.32
C ALA A 441 -0.21 13.52 -17.66
N THR A 442 -0.04 12.19 -17.70
CA THR A 442 -0.92 11.28 -16.93
C THR A 442 -0.70 11.40 -15.42
N LEU A 443 0.50 11.74 -14.96
CA LEU A 443 0.78 12.01 -13.55
C LEU A 443 0.30 13.39 -13.09
N GLU A 444 0.39 14.41 -13.94
CA GLU A 444 -0.23 15.73 -13.71
C GLU A 444 -1.75 15.57 -13.51
N HIS A 445 -2.42 14.84 -14.41
CA HIS A 445 -3.86 14.50 -14.29
C HIS A 445 -4.22 13.68 -13.03
N LEU A 446 -3.27 12.93 -12.46
CA LEU A 446 -3.45 12.32 -11.13
C LEU A 446 -3.32 13.33 -10.00
N ARG A 447 -2.35 14.25 -10.13
CA ARG A 447 -2.07 15.31 -9.15
C ARG A 447 -3.15 16.39 -9.12
N ASP A 448 -3.89 16.61 -10.21
CA ASP A 448 -5.13 17.41 -10.25
C ASP A 448 -6.26 16.87 -9.36
N GLN A 449 -6.26 15.56 -9.12
CA GLN A 449 -7.35 14.85 -8.44
C GLN A 449 -7.00 14.45 -7.01
N ARG A 450 -5.71 14.23 -6.73
CA ARG A 450 -5.19 14.04 -5.36
C ARG A 450 -3.75 14.54 -5.31
N ALA A 451 -3.44 15.42 -4.36
CA ALA A 451 -2.09 15.96 -4.19
C ALA A 451 -1.04 14.85 -4.04
N GLY A 452 0.21 15.14 -4.43
CA GLY A 452 1.38 14.33 -4.12
C GLY A 452 1.37 12.89 -4.65
N MET A 453 0.48 12.53 -5.58
CA MET A 453 0.49 11.23 -6.25
C MET A 453 1.87 10.99 -6.90
N VAL A 454 2.46 9.81 -6.66
CA VAL A 454 3.88 9.48 -6.92
C VAL A 454 4.81 10.47 -6.22
N GLN A 455 5.40 10.09 -5.09
CA GLN A 455 6.09 11.02 -4.19
C GLN A 455 7.59 11.15 -4.44
N THR A 456 8.22 10.16 -5.06
CA THR A 456 9.67 10.16 -5.26
C THR A 456 10.03 9.91 -6.72
N LYS A 457 11.22 10.36 -7.12
CA LYS A 457 11.72 10.16 -8.47
C LYS A 457 11.83 8.67 -8.80
N GLU A 458 12.30 7.87 -7.85
CA GLU A 458 12.46 6.43 -7.97
C GLU A 458 11.11 5.75 -8.27
N GLN A 459 10.03 6.20 -7.64
CA GLN A 459 8.68 5.72 -7.93
C GLN A 459 8.24 6.04 -9.37
N PHE A 460 8.59 7.22 -9.88
CA PHE A 460 8.34 7.60 -11.28
C PHE A 460 9.21 6.81 -12.28
N GLU A 461 10.51 6.63 -11.99
CA GLU A 461 11.41 5.76 -12.79
C GLU A 461 10.92 4.30 -12.80
N PHE A 462 10.39 3.81 -11.68
CA PHE A 462 9.81 2.48 -11.57
C PHE A 462 8.50 2.35 -12.35
N ALA A 463 7.65 3.38 -12.39
CA ALA A 463 6.45 3.37 -13.22
C ALA A 463 6.78 3.25 -14.71
N LEU A 464 7.75 4.04 -15.20
CA LEU A 464 8.31 3.91 -16.55
C LEU A 464 8.84 2.49 -16.82
N THR A 465 9.60 1.93 -15.87
CA THR A 465 10.19 0.58 -15.98
C THR A 465 9.12 -0.51 -16.06
N ALA A 466 8.10 -0.44 -15.20
CA ALA A 466 6.99 -1.41 -15.19
C ALA A 466 6.15 -1.34 -16.47
N VAL A 467 5.90 -0.14 -17.01
CA VAL A 467 5.22 0.00 -18.31
C VAL A 467 6.07 -0.61 -19.42
N ALA A 468 7.38 -0.32 -19.49
CA ALA A 468 8.28 -0.90 -20.48
C ALA A 468 8.34 -2.44 -20.41
N GLU A 469 8.41 -3.02 -19.21
CA GLU A 469 8.39 -4.47 -19.01
C GLU A 469 7.08 -5.12 -19.49
N GLU A 470 5.92 -4.53 -19.19
CA GLU A 470 4.63 -5.07 -19.65
C GLU A 470 4.51 -5.02 -21.18
N VAL A 471 4.91 -3.90 -21.80
CA VAL A 471 4.86 -3.74 -23.27
C VAL A 471 5.78 -4.74 -23.97
N ASN A 472 6.98 -4.94 -23.45
CA ASN A 472 7.92 -5.97 -23.94
C ASN A 472 7.35 -7.39 -23.77
N ALA A 473 6.65 -7.67 -22.65
CA ALA A 473 5.98 -8.94 -22.44
C ALA A 473 4.82 -9.18 -23.42
N ILE A 474 4.00 -8.16 -23.68
CA ILE A 474 2.90 -8.22 -24.67
C ILE A 474 3.45 -8.46 -26.08
N LEU A 475 4.46 -7.68 -26.51
CA LEU A 475 5.09 -7.83 -27.83
C LEU A 475 5.69 -9.23 -28.05
N LYS A 476 6.23 -9.86 -27.01
CA LYS A 476 6.75 -11.23 -27.07
C LYS A 476 5.66 -12.32 -27.12
N ALA A 477 4.44 -11.99 -26.73
CA ALA A 477 3.30 -12.90 -26.76
C ALA A 477 2.46 -12.78 -28.05
N LEU A 478 2.65 -11.72 -28.84
CA LEU A 478 2.01 -11.57 -30.14
C LEU A 478 2.69 -12.49 -31.18
N PRO A 479 1.93 -13.05 -32.16
CA PRO A 479 2.53 -13.71 -33.31
C PRO A 479 3.44 -12.75 -34.09
N GLN A 480 4.65 -13.21 -34.44
CA GLN A 480 5.63 -12.44 -35.22
C GLN A 480 5.45 -12.62 -36.73
#